data_AF-A0A7C7WZR8-F1
#
_entry.id   AF-A0A7C7WZR8-F1
#
_cell.length_a   1.000
_cell.length_b   1.000
_cell.length_c   1.000
_cell.angle_alpha   90.00
_cell.angle_beta   90.00
_cell.angle_gamma   90.00
#
_symmetry.space_group_name_H-M   'P 1'
#
loop_
_entity.id
_entity.type
_entity.pdbx_description
1 polymer ?
#
loop_
_entity_poly.entity_id
_entity_poly.type
_entity_poly.pdbx_seq_one_letter_code
_entity_poly.pdbx_strand_id
1 'polypeptide(L)'
;MKIPNSFVWILSFVLAAHGLPASAANGEDSKLQDPKLQDRIENAIQRLASNQFDVRQLATKELQHVGATAIPALEKAAKSSDREMRTRSLDVLRTQLRGSDPKVAAEASATLKRLASDSSHPSGRLAATILEDRVEKVRAALNQRAMVMKQLQGRQALIFQPQRMAFRPPVPLPRGIRGGGNATITVSDNRHGRLRIQVVNGKVKLLEVQVPNGEKKTYNDLNRVKTEHPQLFKRYETIARRNNYPLPK
;
A
#
# COMPACT_ATOMS: atom_id res chain seq x y z
N MET A 1 46.75 -41.45 -29.76
CA MET A 1 45.73 -42.16 -28.97
C MET A 1 44.78 -41.14 -28.34
N LYS A 2 43.47 -41.33 -28.51
CA LYS A 2 42.30 -40.60 -27.95
C LYS A 2 41.93 -39.22 -28.54
N ILE A 3 41.01 -39.29 -29.51
CA ILE A 3 39.94 -38.30 -29.79
C ILE A 3 38.62 -38.89 -29.20
N PRO A 4 37.48 -38.18 -29.19
CA PRO A 4 36.91 -37.43 -28.08
C PRO A 4 35.65 -38.08 -27.46
N ASN A 5 35.28 -37.68 -26.24
CA ASN A 5 33.99 -38.05 -25.65
C ASN A 5 32.86 -37.19 -26.22
N SER A 6 32.21 -37.72 -27.24
CA SER A 6 30.88 -37.35 -27.71
C SER A 6 29.83 -37.61 -26.63
N PHE A 7 29.26 -36.54 -26.08
CA PHE A 7 28.12 -36.61 -25.16
C PHE A 7 26.83 -36.75 -25.97
N VAL A 8 26.31 -37.97 -25.98
CA VAL A 8 25.07 -38.38 -26.64
C VAL A 8 23.88 -37.69 -25.96
N TRP A 9 23.22 -36.77 -26.67
CA TRP A 9 21.87 -36.29 -26.34
C TRP A 9 20.85 -37.17 -27.06
N ILE A 10 20.14 -38.03 -26.32
CA ILE A 10 18.91 -38.67 -26.79
C ILE A 10 17.75 -37.82 -26.28
N LEU A 11 17.16 -37.02 -27.16
CA LEU A 11 15.91 -36.32 -26.92
C LEU A 11 14.79 -37.10 -27.61
N SER A 12 14.12 -37.97 -26.85
CA SER A 12 12.80 -38.48 -27.22
C SER A 12 11.76 -37.66 -26.48
N PHE A 13 11.01 -36.83 -27.19
CA PHE A 13 9.72 -36.34 -26.71
C PHE A 13 8.74 -36.25 -27.88
N VAL A 14 7.88 -37.25 -27.96
CA VAL A 14 6.63 -37.19 -28.73
C VAL A 14 5.53 -36.88 -27.72
N LEU A 15 4.89 -35.71 -27.84
CA LEU A 15 3.47 -35.58 -27.53
C LEU A 15 2.86 -34.36 -28.23
N ALA A 16 1.89 -34.65 -29.09
CA ALA A 16 1.05 -33.68 -29.77
C ALA A 16 -0.05 -33.17 -28.84
N ALA A 17 -0.30 -31.85 -28.84
CA ALA A 17 -1.58 -31.27 -28.45
C ALA A 17 -1.85 -30.04 -29.33
N HIS A 18 -2.95 -30.12 -30.09
CA HIS A 18 -3.46 -29.09 -30.98
C HIS A 18 -4.19 -27.99 -30.18
N GLY A 19 -3.93 -26.73 -30.53
CA GLY A 19 -4.95 -25.69 -30.68
C GLY A 19 -5.41 -24.93 -29.44
N LEU A 20 -4.77 -23.78 -29.16
CA LEU A 20 -5.38 -22.56 -28.61
C LEU A 20 -4.65 -21.33 -29.19
N PRO A 21 -5.35 -20.33 -29.76
CA PRO A 21 -4.70 -19.16 -30.34
C PRO A 21 -4.22 -18.21 -29.23
N ALA A 22 -2.91 -17.96 -29.23
CA ALA A 22 -2.26 -16.93 -28.44
C ALA A 22 -2.70 -15.54 -28.92
N SER A 23 -3.31 -14.76 -28.04
CA SER A 23 -3.52 -13.33 -28.23
C SER A 23 -2.96 -12.58 -27.02
N ALA A 24 -2.04 -11.65 -27.32
CA ALA A 24 -1.44 -10.63 -26.45
C ALA A 24 -0.37 -11.07 -25.43
N ALA A 25 0.86 -11.35 -25.89
CA ALA A 25 2.08 -11.26 -25.06
C ALA A 25 3.38 -10.86 -25.82
N ASN A 26 3.29 -10.35 -27.06
CA ASN A 26 4.46 -10.02 -27.89
C ASN A 26 5.13 -8.67 -27.53
N GLY A 27 5.74 -8.58 -26.35
CA GLY A 27 6.57 -7.42 -25.99
C GLY A 27 7.61 -7.68 -24.89
N GLU A 28 7.39 -8.64 -24.01
CA GLU A 28 8.34 -8.96 -22.91
C GLU A 28 9.29 -10.12 -23.27
N ASP A 29 8.92 -11.01 -24.19
CA ASP A 29 9.72 -12.20 -24.56
C ASP A 29 10.97 -11.90 -25.40
N SER A 30 11.02 -10.75 -26.10
CA SER A 30 12.16 -10.40 -26.96
C SER A 30 13.41 -9.98 -26.18
N LYS A 31 13.29 -9.61 -24.89
CA LYS A 31 14.46 -9.34 -24.03
C LYS A 31 15.10 -10.61 -23.47
N LEU A 32 14.36 -11.72 -23.38
CA LEU A 32 14.84 -13.01 -22.87
C LEU A 32 15.80 -13.72 -23.84
N GLN A 33 15.89 -13.27 -25.09
CA GLN A 33 16.71 -13.90 -26.14
C GLN A 33 17.84 -13.02 -26.65
N ASP A 34 18.18 -11.90 -25.99
CA ASP A 34 19.40 -11.17 -26.33
C ASP A 34 20.62 -11.98 -25.87
N PRO A 35 21.40 -12.58 -26.79
CA PRO A 35 22.54 -13.41 -26.42
C PRO A 35 23.56 -12.62 -25.61
N LYS A 36 23.71 -11.31 -25.85
CA LYS A 36 24.62 -10.47 -25.08
C LYS A 36 24.16 -10.30 -23.64
N LEU A 37 22.85 -10.21 -23.41
CA LEU A 37 22.30 -10.13 -22.05
C LEU A 37 22.50 -11.46 -21.31
N GLN A 38 22.25 -12.58 -21.99
CA GLN A 38 22.44 -13.91 -21.44
C GLN A 38 23.91 -14.15 -21.03
N ASP A 39 24.86 -13.81 -21.91
CA ASP A 39 26.29 -13.89 -21.62
C ASP A 39 26.68 -13.04 -20.41
N ARG A 40 26.11 -11.84 -20.29
CA ARG A 40 26.35 -10.95 -19.14
C ARG A 40 25.84 -11.55 -17.84
N ILE A 41 24.64 -12.16 -17.86
CA ILE A 41 24.06 -12.83 -16.69
C ILE A 41 24.95 -14.01 -16.28
N GLU A 42 25.37 -14.84 -17.22
CA GLU A 42 26.21 -16.01 -16.93
C GLU A 42 27.58 -15.60 -16.37
N ASN A 43 28.21 -14.57 -16.96
CA ASN A 43 29.45 -13.99 -16.44
C ASN A 43 29.27 -13.38 -15.05
N ALA A 44 28.11 -12.77 -14.75
CA ALA A 44 27.82 -12.26 -13.42
C ALA A 44 27.61 -13.40 -12.40
N ILE A 45 26.94 -14.50 -12.79
CA ILE A 45 26.78 -15.69 -11.95
C ILE A 45 28.14 -16.31 -11.60
N GLN A 46 29.05 -16.44 -12.56
CA GLN A 46 30.40 -16.95 -12.28
C GLN A 46 31.17 -16.06 -11.30
N ARG A 47 31.11 -14.72 -11.51
CA ARG A 47 31.74 -13.74 -10.61
C ARG A 47 31.13 -13.71 -9.21
N LEU A 48 29.89 -14.17 -9.04
CA LEU A 48 29.20 -14.23 -7.76
C LEU A 48 29.90 -15.16 -6.75
N ALA A 49 30.61 -16.19 -7.23
CA ALA A 49 31.39 -17.12 -6.43
C ALA A 49 32.89 -16.74 -6.32
N SER A 50 33.30 -15.58 -6.85
CA SER A 50 34.69 -15.10 -6.76
C SER A 50 35.14 -14.98 -5.31
N ASN A 51 36.41 -15.22 -5.00
CA ASN A 51 36.95 -15.00 -3.64
C ASN A 51 37.11 -13.50 -3.30
N GLN A 52 37.12 -12.62 -4.30
CA GLN A 52 37.25 -11.18 -4.10
C GLN A 52 35.90 -10.53 -3.79
N PHE A 53 35.82 -9.80 -2.66
CA PHE A 53 34.59 -9.17 -2.21
C PHE A 53 34.02 -8.17 -3.23
N ASP A 54 34.88 -7.31 -3.79
CA ASP A 54 34.45 -6.27 -4.74
C ASP A 54 33.85 -6.87 -6.01
N VAL A 55 34.47 -7.94 -6.53
CA VAL A 55 33.97 -8.67 -7.70
C VAL A 55 32.58 -9.27 -7.41
N ARG A 56 32.39 -9.88 -6.24
CA ARG A 56 31.08 -10.42 -5.84
C ARG A 56 30.02 -9.33 -5.66
N GLN A 57 30.38 -8.19 -5.08
CA GLN A 57 29.47 -7.06 -4.88
C GLN A 57 29.01 -6.47 -6.22
N LEU A 58 29.94 -6.31 -7.17
CA LEU A 58 29.60 -5.84 -8.51
C LEU A 58 28.68 -6.83 -9.24
N ALA A 59 28.98 -8.13 -9.17
CA ALA A 59 28.13 -9.17 -9.75
C ALA A 59 26.73 -9.18 -9.14
N THR A 60 26.62 -9.03 -7.81
CA THR A 60 25.35 -8.94 -7.10
C THR A 60 24.51 -7.76 -7.59
N LYS A 61 25.12 -6.57 -7.70
CA LYS A 61 24.45 -5.37 -8.22
C LYS A 61 24.02 -5.51 -9.67
N GLU A 62 24.86 -6.12 -10.51
CA GLU A 62 24.51 -6.37 -11.92
C GLU A 62 23.30 -7.30 -12.03
N LEU A 63 23.27 -8.41 -11.29
CA LEU A 63 22.14 -9.35 -11.27
C LEU A 63 20.86 -8.71 -10.71
N GLN A 64 20.98 -7.80 -9.73
CA GLN A 64 19.86 -7.02 -9.23
C GLN A 64 19.33 -6.04 -10.28
N HIS A 65 20.22 -5.41 -11.05
CA HIS A 65 19.85 -4.46 -12.09
C HIS A 65 19.18 -5.13 -13.29
N VAL A 66 19.63 -6.34 -13.66
CA VAL A 66 18.96 -7.16 -14.68
C VAL A 66 17.54 -7.57 -14.23
N GLY A 67 17.35 -7.83 -12.93
CA GLY A 67 16.05 -8.11 -12.33
C GLY A 67 15.50 -9.48 -12.72
N ALA A 68 14.25 -9.50 -13.20
CA ALA A 68 13.48 -10.70 -13.53
C ALA A 68 14.23 -11.67 -14.46
N THR A 69 14.88 -11.15 -15.50
CA THR A 69 15.59 -11.95 -16.51
C THR A 69 16.74 -12.78 -15.93
N ALA A 70 17.32 -12.37 -14.79
CA ALA A 70 18.40 -13.12 -14.13
C ALA A 70 17.89 -14.29 -13.27
N ILE A 71 16.60 -14.35 -12.94
CA ILE A 71 16.04 -15.32 -11.99
C ILE A 71 16.21 -16.77 -12.44
N PRO A 72 15.98 -17.15 -13.71
CA PRO A 72 16.21 -18.52 -14.17
C PRO A 72 17.67 -18.97 -14.02
N ALA A 73 18.63 -18.07 -14.27
CA ALA A 73 20.06 -18.36 -14.10
C ALA A 73 20.43 -18.50 -12.61
N LEU A 74 19.88 -17.63 -11.76
CA LEU A 74 20.02 -17.72 -10.30
C LEU A 74 19.41 -19.00 -9.73
N GLU A 75 18.29 -19.48 -10.27
CA GLU A 75 17.69 -20.75 -9.86
C GLU A 75 18.63 -21.93 -10.16
N LYS A 76 19.22 -21.96 -11.36
CA LYS A 76 20.20 -22.98 -11.74
C LYS A 76 21.42 -22.94 -10.81
N ALA A 77 21.96 -21.74 -10.57
CA ALA A 77 23.11 -21.55 -9.67
C ALA A 77 22.80 -21.93 -8.22
N ALA A 78 21.57 -21.70 -7.75
CA ALA A 78 21.11 -22.14 -6.43
C ALA A 78 21.04 -23.68 -6.30
N LYS A 79 20.95 -24.43 -7.40
CA LYS A 79 21.01 -25.90 -7.42
C LYS A 79 22.43 -26.44 -7.61
N SER A 80 23.44 -25.59 -7.70
CA SER A 80 24.83 -26.00 -7.84
C SER A 80 25.31 -26.81 -6.62
N SER A 81 26.25 -27.73 -6.86
CA SER A 81 26.97 -28.46 -5.81
C SER A 81 27.87 -27.53 -5.00
N ASP A 82 28.41 -26.48 -5.62
CA ASP A 82 29.19 -25.44 -4.96
C ASP A 82 28.34 -24.69 -3.92
N ARG A 83 28.78 -24.79 -2.67
CA ARG A 83 28.12 -24.17 -1.52
C ARG A 83 28.11 -22.65 -1.63
N GLU A 84 29.21 -22.02 -2.01
CA GLU A 84 29.31 -20.56 -2.05
C GLU A 84 28.41 -20.03 -3.16
N MET A 85 28.50 -20.60 -4.37
CA MET A 85 27.62 -20.25 -5.48
C MET A 85 26.14 -20.40 -5.11
N ARG A 86 25.76 -21.51 -4.46
CA ARG A 86 24.38 -21.75 -4.02
C ARG A 86 23.91 -20.70 -3.01
N THR A 87 24.66 -20.49 -1.93
CA THR A 87 24.26 -19.55 -0.87
C THR A 87 24.16 -18.13 -1.41
N ARG A 88 25.12 -17.69 -2.24
CA ARG A 88 25.08 -16.35 -2.82
C ARG A 88 23.94 -16.16 -3.80
N SER A 89 23.63 -17.16 -4.63
CA SER A 89 22.49 -17.09 -5.54
C SER A 89 21.17 -16.92 -4.80
N LEU A 90 21.02 -17.65 -3.68
CA LEU A 90 19.87 -17.49 -2.79
C LEU A 90 19.83 -16.13 -2.09
N ASP A 91 20.97 -15.55 -1.72
CA ASP A 91 21.03 -14.19 -1.16
C ASP A 91 20.61 -13.12 -2.19
N VAL A 92 20.98 -13.29 -3.46
CA VAL A 92 20.52 -12.40 -4.54
C VAL A 92 19.00 -12.50 -4.70
N LEU A 93 18.44 -13.73 -4.76
CA LEU A 93 17.00 -13.96 -4.81
C LEU A 93 16.27 -13.36 -3.59
N ARG A 94 16.84 -13.49 -2.39
CA ARG A 94 16.33 -12.87 -1.16
C ARG A 94 16.30 -11.34 -1.25
N THR A 95 17.31 -10.75 -1.89
CA THR A 95 17.37 -9.29 -2.06
C THR A 95 16.34 -8.82 -3.08
N GLN A 96 16.22 -9.53 -4.21
CA GLN A 96 15.19 -9.27 -5.22
C GLN A 96 13.76 -9.42 -4.65
N LEU A 97 13.53 -10.40 -3.79
CA LEU A 97 12.25 -10.61 -3.08
C LEU A 97 11.85 -9.43 -2.18
N ARG A 98 12.83 -8.70 -1.65
CA ARG A 98 12.67 -7.52 -0.78
C ARG A 98 12.69 -6.21 -1.56
N GLY A 99 13.01 -6.25 -2.85
CA GLY A 99 13.07 -5.08 -3.72
C GLY A 99 11.71 -4.42 -3.89
N SER A 100 11.73 -3.19 -4.42
CA SER A 100 10.53 -2.39 -4.65
C SER A 100 9.74 -2.82 -5.89
N ASP A 101 10.37 -3.53 -6.83
CA ASP A 101 9.69 -3.98 -8.05
C ASP A 101 8.80 -5.21 -7.75
N PRO A 102 7.47 -5.08 -7.86
CA PRO A 102 6.55 -6.16 -7.54
C PRO A 102 6.66 -7.34 -8.52
N LYS A 103 7.02 -7.11 -9.79
CA LYS A 103 7.16 -8.18 -10.78
C LYS A 103 8.35 -9.07 -10.42
N VAL A 104 9.51 -8.44 -10.17
CA VAL A 104 10.74 -9.14 -9.78
C VAL A 104 10.54 -9.88 -8.44
N ALA A 105 9.91 -9.24 -7.46
CA ALA A 105 9.65 -9.87 -6.16
C ALA A 105 8.68 -11.07 -6.26
N ALA A 106 7.69 -11.01 -7.15
CA ALA A 106 6.77 -12.12 -7.39
C ALA A 106 7.49 -13.32 -8.02
N GLU A 107 8.33 -13.07 -9.03
CA GLU A 107 9.09 -14.13 -9.71
C GLU A 107 10.17 -14.75 -8.81
N ALA A 108 10.86 -13.94 -8.00
CA ALA A 108 11.79 -14.42 -6.99
C ALA A 108 11.07 -15.27 -5.93
N SER A 109 9.87 -14.85 -5.50
CA SER A 109 9.04 -15.63 -4.59
C SER A 109 8.59 -16.96 -5.20
N ALA A 110 8.19 -16.98 -6.47
CA ALA A 110 7.77 -18.21 -7.15
C ALA A 110 8.94 -19.19 -7.26
N THR A 111 10.11 -18.69 -7.60
CA THR A 111 11.36 -19.47 -7.70
C THR A 111 11.78 -20.06 -6.36
N LEU A 112 11.77 -19.26 -5.29
CA LEU A 112 12.05 -19.75 -3.94
C LEU A 112 11.05 -20.80 -3.48
N LYS A 113 9.76 -20.67 -3.83
CA LYS A 113 8.75 -21.70 -3.54
C LYS A 113 9.04 -23.01 -4.28
N ARG A 114 9.40 -22.95 -5.56
CA ARG A 114 9.82 -24.13 -6.34
C ARG A 114 11.04 -24.82 -5.73
N LEU A 115 12.05 -24.05 -5.34
CA LEU A 115 13.24 -24.58 -4.67
C LEU A 115 12.86 -25.22 -3.32
N ALA A 116 12.01 -24.57 -2.53
CA ALA A 116 11.56 -25.07 -1.23
C ALA A 116 10.72 -26.35 -1.31
N SER A 117 10.08 -26.63 -2.46
CA SER A 117 9.36 -27.89 -2.68
C SER A 117 10.29 -29.12 -2.64
N ASP A 118 11.58 -28.95 -2.96
CA ASP A 118 12.59 -30.00 -2.81
C ASP A 118 13.36 -29.83 -1.49
N SER A 119 12.77 -30.33 -0.40
CA SER A 119 13.38 -30.28 0.93
C SER A 119 14.59 -31.21 1.10
N SER A 120 14.82 -32.13 0.15
CA SER A 120 15.95 -33.05 0.16
C SER A 120 17.26 -32.32 -0.11
N HIS A 121 17.23 -31.39 -1.08
CA HIS A 121 18.38 -30.59 -1.45
C HIS A 121 18.63 -29.44 -0.46
N PRO A 122 19.90 -29.08 -0.13
CA PRO A 122 20.20 -27.95 0.75
C PRO A 122 19.58 -26.62 0.31
N SER A 123 19.41 -26.42 -1.00
CA SER A 123 18.78 -25.19 -1.53
C SER A 123 17.32 -25.05 -1.13
N GLY A 124 16.56 -26.15 -1.03
CA GLY A 124 15.15 -26.08 -0.65
C GLY A 124 14.95 -25.72 0.81
N ARG A 125 15.76 -26.29 1.71
CA ARG A 125 15.76 -25.89 3.14
C ARG A 125 16.09 -24.41 3.31
N LEU A 126 17.13 -23.93 2.62
CA LEU A 126 17.50 -22.51 2.66
C LEU A 126 16.40 -21.62 2.04
N ALA A 127 15.81 -22.01 0.91
CA ALA A 127 14.72 -21.28 0.30
C ALA A 127 13.48 -21.19 1.21
N ALA A 128 13.15 -22.25 1.93
CA ALA A 128 12.08 -22.25 2.94
C ALA A 128 12.35 -21.23 4.05
N THR A 129 13.57 -21.20 4.60
CA THR A 129 13.93 -20.20 5.64
C THR A 129 13.83 -18.76 5.14
N ILE A 130 14.15 -18.51 3.86
CA ILE A 130 14.02 -17.17 3.25
C ILE A 130 12.55 -16.75 3.15
N LEU A 131 11.66 -17.68 2.78
CA LEU A 131 10.23 -17.43 2.69
C LEU A 131 9.61 -17.20 4.07
N GLU A 132 9.99 -17.98 5.07
CA GLU A 132 9.55 -17.82 6.46
C GLU A 132 9.94 -16.45 7.03
N ASP A 133 11.19 -16.01 6.82
CA ASP A 133 11.66 -14.67 7.22
C ASP A 133 10.82 -13.56 6.59
N ARG A 134 10.37 -13.73 5.33
CA ARG A 134 9.49 -12.75 4.69
C ARG A 134 8.10 -12.72 5.35
N VAL A 135 7.51 -13.90 5.59
CA VAL A 135 6.19 -14.00 6.22
C VAL A 135 6.21 -13.37 7.61
N GLU A 136 7.23 -13.67 8.41
CA GLU A 136 7.36 -13.12 9.76
C GLU A 136 7.53 -11.60 9.74
N LYS A 137 8.31 -11.05 8.81
CA LYS A 137 8.44 -9.59 8.65
C LYS A 137 7.13 -8.91 8.27
N VAL A 138 6.37 -9.52 7.36
CA VAL A 138 5.04 -9.01 6.98
C VAL A 138 4.09 -9.06 8.18
N ARG A 139 4.08 -10.18 8.92
CA ARG A 139 3.27 -10.35 10.14
C ARG A 139 3.64 -9.31 11.20
N ALA A 140 4.93 -9.11 11.47
CA ALA A 140 5.42 -8.12 12.40
C ALA A 140 5.00 -6.69 11.98
N ALA A 141 5.11 -6.34 10.70
CA ALA A 141 4.67 -5.05 10.19
C ALA A 141 3.15 -4.83 10.35
N LEU A 142 2.34 -5.87 10.11
CA LEU A 142 0.89 -5.82 10.32
C LEU A 142 0.53 -5.64 11.80
N ASN A 143 1.19 -6.37 12.69
CA ASN A 143 0.99 -6.24 14.13
C ASN A 143 1.37 -4.86 14.65
N GLN A 144 2.50 -4.31 14.18
CA GLN A 144 2.92 -2.94 14.50
C GLN A 144 1.89 -1.92 14.02
N ARG A 145 1.39 -2.06 12.78
CA ARG A 145 0.35 -1.18 12.24
C ARG A 145 -0.96 -1.28 13.05
N ALA A 146 -1.37 -2.49 13.43
CA ALA A 146 -2.55 -2.69 14.27
C ALA A 146 -2.38 -2.04 15.66
N MET A 147 -1.20 -2.14 16.26
CA MET A 147 -0.87 -1.49 17.52
C MET A 147 -0.96 0.03 17.43
N VAL A 148 -0.38 0.63 16.37
CA VAL A 148 -0.47 2.08 16.12
C VAL A 148 -1.92 2.52 15.93
N MET A 149 -2.72 1.76 15.16
CA MET A 149 -4.15 2.05 14.97
C MET A 149 -4.93 1.98 16.29
N LYS A 150 -4.65 0.99 17.15
CA LYS A 150 -5.25 0.87 18.48
C LYS A 150 -4.88 2.03 19.39
N GLN A 151 -3.63 2.51 19.34
CA GLN A 151 -3.18 3.69 20.09
C GLN A 151 -3.84 4.98 19.59
N LEU A 152 -4.01 5.15 18.28
CA LEU A 152 -4.70 6.31 17.70
C LEU A 152 -6.18 6.33 18.09
N GLN A 153 -6.85 5.18 18.09
CA GLN A 153 -8.23 5.05 18.58
C GLN A 153 -8.33 5.35 20.09
N GLY A 154 -7.36 4.90 20.89
CA GLY A 154 -7.30 5.21 22.33
C GLY A 154 -7.03 6.70 22.63
N ARG A 155 -6.27 7.40 21.79
CA ARG A 155 -6.05 8.85 21.93
C ARG A 155 -7.27 9.68 21.49
N GLN A 156 -8.08 9.20 20.55
CA GLN A 156 -9.37 9.82 20.26
C GLN A 156 -10.39 9.64 21.40
N ALA A 157 -10.24 8.61 22.23
CA ALA A 157 -11.06 8.42 23.43
C ALA A 157 -10.63 9.29 24.64
N LEU A 158 -9.45 9.91 24.59
CA LEU A 158 -8.93 10.79 25.67
C LEU A 158 -9.13 12.30 25.41
N ILE A 159 -9.68 12.69 24.26
CA ILE A 159 -10.23 14.04 24.02
C ILE A 159 -11.75 13.96 23.90
N PHE A 160 -12.39 13.16 24.74
CA PHE A 160 -13.78 13.33 25.13
C PHE A 160 -13.96 12.51 26.40
N GLN A 161 -13.37 12.97 27.51
CA GLN A 161 -14.08 12.81 28.77
C GLN A 161 -15.16 13.88 28.75
N PRO A 162 -16.42 13.58 28.36
CA PRO A 162 -17.48 14.38 28.91
C PRO A 162 -17.32 14.16 30.40
N GLN A 163 -16.97 15.21 31.15
CA GLN A 163 -17.25 15.24 32.57
C GLN A 163 -18.62 14.59 32.73
N ARG A 164 -18.70 13.54 33.54
CA ARG A 164 -19.96 12.91 33.94
C ARG A 164 -20.78 13.96 34.67
N MET A 165 -21.36 14.90 33.93
CA MET A 165 -22.58 15.56 34.34
C MET A 165 -23.62 14.47 34.23
N ALA A 166 -24.14 14.11 35.39
CA ALA A 166 -25.25 13.19 35.57
C ALA A 166 -26.23 13.27 34.40
N PHE A 167 -26.59 12.11 33.87
CA PHE A 167 -27.76 11.93 33.02
C PHE A 167 -28.95 12.52 33.75
N ARG A 168 -29.24 13.80 33.50
CA ARG A 168 -30.55 14.36 33.70
C ARG A 168 -31.41 13.77 32.59
N PRO A 169 -32.57 13.16 32.90
CA PRO A 169 -33.47 12.67 31.87
C PRO A 169 -33.79 13.80 30.89
N PRO A 170 -34.13 13.49 29.63
CA PRO A 170 -34.37 14.48 28.59
C PRO A 170 -35.46 15.44 29.07
N VAL A 171 -35.06 16.68 29.36
CA VAL A 171 -36.03 17.74 29.63
C VAL A 171 -36.79 17.94 28.32
N PRO A 172 -38.14 17.83 28.33
CA PRO A 172 -38.92 18.13 27.15
C PRO A 172 -38.58 19.55 26.70
N LEU A 173 -38.16 19.71 25.44
CA LEU A 173 -37.87 21.02 24.88
C LEU A 173 -39.12 21.90 25.06
N PRO A 174 -39.01 23.04 25.79
CA PRO A 174 -40.13 23.94 25.88
C PRO A 174 -40.37 24.53 24.49
N ARG A 175 -41.60 24.36 24.00
CA ARG A 175 -42.13 25.18 22.93
C ARG A 175 -41.92 26.64 23.31
N GLY A 176 -41.20 27.36 22.46
CA GLY A 176 -40.99 28.80 22.57
C GLY A 176 -39.64 29.15 23.19
N ILE A 177 -38.69 29.55 22.33
CA ILE A 177 -37.55 30.36 22.76
C ILE A 177 -38.11 31.73 23.18
N ARG A 178 -38.46 31.86 24.47
CA ARG A 178 -38.54 33.14 25.18
C ARG A 178 -37.46 33.09 26.27
N GLY A 179 -36.32 33.69 25.97
CA GLY A 179 -35.27 33.92 26.98
C GLY A 179 -33.87 33.57 26.50
N GLY A 180 -33.11 34.61 26.10
CA GLY A 180 -31.67 34.82 26.34
C GLY A 180 -30.63 33.70 26.33
N GLY A 181 -30.87 32.52 25.77
CA GLY A 181 -29.91 31.41 25.74
C GLY A 181 -28.94 31.48 24.57
N ASN A 182 -27.69 31.04 24.81
CA ASN A 182 -26.72 30.83 23.74
C ASN A 182 -27.10 29.57 22.96
N ALA A 183 -27.27 29.67 21.64
CA ALA A 183 -27.63 28.56 20.77
C ALA A 183 -26.57 28.38 19.67
N THR A 184 -26.16 27.13 19.41
CA THR A 184 -25.33 26.79 18.24
C THR A 184 -26.19 26.04 17.24
N ILE A 185 -26.39 26.62 16.06
CA ILE A 185 -27.14 26.02 14.96
C ILE A 185 -26.12 25.50 13.95
N THR A 186 -26.16 24.21 13.65
CA THR A 186 -25.31 23.60 12.62
C THR A 186 -26.19 23.10 11.48
N VAL A 187 -25.95 23.63 10.29
CA VAL A 187 -26.63 23.24 9.05
C VAL A 187 -25.57 22.57 8.17
N SER A 188 -25.79 21.33 7.77
CA SER A 188 -24.86 20.58 6.93
C SER A 188 -25.57 20.08 5.69
N ASP A 189 -24.94 20.25 4.54
CA ASP A 189 -25.35 19.72 3.25
C ASP A 189 -24.15 19.00 2.63
N ASN A 190 -24.33 17.71 2.31
CA ASN A 190 -23.26 16.87 1.77
C ASN A 190 -22.68 17.39 0.45
N ARG A 191 -23.40 18.25 -0.29
CA ARG A 191 -22.94 18.82 -1.56
C ARG A 191 -22.40 20.25 -1.44
N HIS A 192 -22.85 21.01 -0.44
CA HIS A 192 -22.59 22.45 -0.34
C HIS A 192 -21.80 22.86 0.91
N GLY A 193 -21.59 21.94 1.85
CA GLY A 193 -20.75 22.17 3.02
C GLY A 193 -21.55 22.35 4.31
N ARG A 194 -20.91 22.94 5.32
CA ARG A 194 -21.46 23.12 6.65
C ARG A 194 -21.46 24.60 7.04
N LEU A 195 -22.59 25.08 7.53
CA LEU A 195 -22.76 26.40 8.12
C LEU A 195 -23.02 26.24 9.63
N ARG A 196 -22.14 26.80 10.46
CA ARG A 196 -22.30 26.84 11.92
C ARG A 196 -22.54 28.29 12.35
N ILE A 197 -23.65 28.51 13.06
CA ILE A 197 -24.07 29.82 13.53
C ILE A 197 -24.12 29.76 15.06
N GLN A 198 -23.38 30.64 15.72
CA GLN A 198 -23.49 30.84 17.16
C GLN A 198 -24.35 32.07 17.43
N VAL A 199 -25.45 31.86 18.14
CA VAL A 199 -26.33 32.91 18.65
C VAL A 199 -26.00 33.07 20.13
N VAL A 200 -25.63 34.28 20.55
CA VAL A 200 -25.34 34.61 21.95
C VAL A 200 -26.22 35.77 22.34
N ASN A 201 -27.00 35.62 23.41
CA ASN A 201 -27.99 36.61 23.85
C ASN A 201 -28.96 37.05 22.72
N GLY A 202 -29.40 36.11 21.88
CA GLY A 202 -30.30 36.38 20.75
C GLY A 202 -29.66 37.08 19.54
N LYS A 203 -28.35 37.39 19.58
CA LYS A 203 -27.61 37.98 18.46
C LYS A 203 -26.68 36.95 17.82
N VAL A 204 -26.63 36.91 16.49
CA VAL A 204 -25.66 36.10 15.76
C VAL A 204 -24.26 36.66 16.01
N LYS A 205 -23.35 35.86 16.59
CA LYS A 205 -21.98 36.26 16.91
C LYS A 205 -20.92 35.68 16.00
N LEU A 206 -21.13 34.46 15.51
CA LEU A 206 -20.12 33.78 14.69
C LEU A 206 -20.81 32.94 13.62
N LEU A 207 -20.44 33.17 12.37
CA LEU A 207 -20.85 32.34 11.25
C LEU A 207 -19.62 31.68 10.65
N GLU A 208 -19.61 30.36 10.61
CA GLU A 208 -18.52 29.58 10.04
C GLU A 208 -19.06 28.74 8.90
N VAL A 209 -18.53 28.96 7.69
CA VAL A 209 -18.86 28.17 6.51
C VAL A 209 -17.66 27.31 6.16
N GLN A 210 -17.90 26.01 6.01
CA GLN A 210 -16.92 25.03 5.56
C GLN A 210 -17.45 24.36 4.30
N VAL A 211 -16.84 24.67 3.15
CA VAL A 211 -17.22 24.09 1.85
C VAL A 211 -16.54 22.72 1.69
N PRO A 212 -17.12 21.73 0.98
CA PRO A 212 -16.47 20.45 0.75
C PRO A 212 -15.16 20.65 -0.02
N ASN A 213 -14.04 20.17 0.53
CA ASN A 213 -12.67 20.39 0.02
C ASN A 213 -12.22 21.87 -0.04
N GLY A 214 -12.92 22.78 0.63
CA GLY A 214 -12.58 24.20 0.68
C GLY A 214 -12.08 24.65 2.06
N GLU A 215 -11.54 25.86 2.10
CA GLU A 215 -11.12 26.49 3.35
C GLU A 215 -12.32 26.91 4.20
N LYS A 216 -12.14 26.82 5.52
CA LYS A 216 -13.09 27.31 6.51
C LYS A 216 -13.06 28.84 6.53
N LYS A 217 -14.20 29.46 6.22
CA LYS A 217 -14.35 30.93 6.22
C LYS A 217 -15.28 31.38 7.34
N THR A 218 -14.87 32.41 8.06
CA THR A 218 -15.66 33.04 9.11
C THR A 218 -16.27 34.33 8.61
N TYR A 219 -17.57 34.50 8.83
CA TYR A 219 -18.31 35.70 8.50
C TYR A 219 -18.87 36.31 9.79
N ASN A 220 -18.93 37.65 9.79
CA ASN A 220 -19.49 38.44 10.88
C ASN A 220 -20.95 38.84 10.60
N ASP A 221 -21.44 38.60 9.37
CA ASP A 221 -22.79 38.95 8.94
C ASP A 221 -23.41 37.81 8.11
N LEU A 222 -24.68 37.55 8.39
CA LEU A 222 -25.52 36.55 7.74
C LEU A 222 -25.88 36.94 6.30
N ASN A 223 -25.89 38.24 5.98
CA ASN A 223 -26.09 38.72 4.61
C ASN A 223 -24.96 38.31 3.66
N ARG A 224 -23.71 38.28 4.15
CA ARG A 224 -22.57 37.80 3.33
C ARG A 224 -22.70 36.31 3.02
N VAL A 225 -23.18 35.52 3.97
CA VAL A 225 -23.45 34.08 3.77
C VAL A 225 -24.59 33.88 2.76
N LYS A 226 -25.61 34.74 2.75
CA LYS A 226 -26.68 34.71 1.75
C LYS A 226 -26.18 34.95 0.33
N THR A 227 -25.26 35.91 0.16
CA THR A 227 -24.68 36.25 -1.16
C THR A 227 -23.69 35.20 -1.64
N GLU A 228 -22.77 34.74 -0.78
CA GLU A 228 -21.70 33.83 -1.17
C GLU A 228 -22.13 32.35 -1.17
N HIS A 229 -23.06 31.95 -0.30
CA HIS A 229 -23.50 30.56 -0.12
C HIS A 229 -25.03 30.43 -0.09
N PRO A 230 -25.74 30.81 -1.19
CA PRO A 230 -27.20 30.91 -1.21
C PRO A 230 -27.91 29.59 -0.87
N GLN A 231 -27.33 28.45 -1.24
CA GLN A 231 -27.91 27.12 -0.97
C GLN A 231 -27.88 26.75 0.51
N LEU A 232 -26.76 27.02 1.20
CA LEU A 232 -26.64 26.82 2.64
C LEU A 232 -27.56 27.78 3.41
N PHE A 233 -27.67 29.02 2.93
CA PHE A 233 -28.56 30.00 3.52
C PHE A 233 -30.04 29.60 3.40
N LYS A 234 -30.49 29.09 2.25
CA LYS A 234 -31.86 28.61 2.05
C LYS A 234 -32.23 27.47 3.01
N ARG A 235 -31.29 26.56 3.28
CA ARG A 235 -31.45 25.49 4.28
C ARG A 235 -31.53 26.05 5.70
N TYR A 236 -30.67 26.99 6.03
CA TYR A 236 -30.74 27.71 7.29
C TYR A 236 -32.09 28.42 7.47
N GLU A 237 -32.59 29.13 6.46
CA GLU A 237 -33.87 29.83 6.50
C GLU A 237 -35.04 28.88 6.81
N THR A 238 -35.03 27.68 6.23
CA THR A 238 -36.04 26.65 6.49
C THR A 238 -36.03 26.20 7.95
N ILE A 239 -34.82 25.98 8.50
CA ILE A 239 -34.64 25.58 9.90
C ILE A 239 -34.98 26.75 10.84
N ALA A 240 -34.61 27.97 10.46
CA ALA A 240 -34.82 29.18 11.23
C ALA A 240 -36.29 29.54 11.36
N ARG A 241 -37.07 29.46 10.27
CA ARG A 241 -38.53 29.67 10.32
C ARG A 241 -39.23 28.64 11.21
N ARG A 242 -38.81 27.37 11.13
CA ARG A 242 -39.38 26.28 11.95
C ARG A 242 -39.10 26.47 13.44
N ASN A 243 -37.96 27.06 13.80
CA ASN A 243 -37.50 27.17 15.19
C ASN A 243 -37.47 28.61 15.72
N ASN A 244 -38.03 29.57 14.98
CA ASN A 244 -38.04 31.00 15.29
C ASN A 244 -36.64 31.60 15.57
N TYR A 245 -35.64 31.22 14.76
CA TYR A 245 -34.29 31.78 14.84
C TYR A 245 -34.19 33.13 14.10
N PRO A 246 -33.22 33.99 14.48
CA PRO A 246 -33.06 35.31 13.87
C PRO A 246 -32.70 35.20 12.37
N LEU A 247 -33.60 35.68 11.52
CA LEU A 247 -33.34 35.86 10.09
C LEU A 247 -32.69 37.23 9.84
N PRO A 248 -31.88 37.38 8.77
CA PRO A 248 -31.44 38.70 8.37
C PRO A 248 -32.67 39.52 7.94
N LYS A 249 -32.70 40.78 8.35
CA LYS A 249 -33.72 41.75 7.89
C LYS A 249 -33.42 42.20 6.47
#